data_AF-A0A0F9IJ06-F1
#
_entry.id   AF-A0A0F9IJ06-F1
#
_cell.length_a   1.000
_cell.length_b   1.000
_cell.length_c   1.000
_cell.angle_alpha   90.00
_cell.angle_beta   90.00
_cell.angle_gamma   90.00
#
_symmetry.space_group_name_H-M   'P 1'
#
loop_
_entity.id
_entity.type
_entity.pdbx_description
1 polymer ?
#
loop_
_entity_poly.entity_id
_entity_poly.type
_entity_poly.pdbx_seq_one_letter_code
_entity_poly.pdbx_strand_id
1 'polypeptide(L)'
;VWSEKQDMFFINLNEFHLSNGTIIPFKRSVKEVISKKNKLNTMTDAQMTALIKSPFLKLTNTLNKITSIAQVYRMVKRAEELEKSEKILRVITARLSELQEQEYL
;
A
#
# COMPACT_ATOMS: atom_id res chain seq x y z
N VAL A 1 30.64 6.22 16.44
CA VAL A 1 31.46 5.31 17.26
C VAL A 1 30.50 4.58 18.19
N TRP A 2 30.49 3.25 18.20
CA TRP A 2 29.60 2.47 19.07
C TRP A 2 30.10 2.49 20.51
N SER A 3 29.21 2.28 21.48
CA SER A 3 29.60 2.09 22.89
C SER A 3 29.95 0.62 23.14
N GLU A 4 30.76 0.34 24.17
CA GLU A 4 31.18 -1.03 24.53
C GLU A 4 30.00 -2.00 24.68
N LYS A 5 28.88 -1.52 25.24
CA LYS A 5 27.66 -2.33 25.38
C LYS A 5 27.04 -2.69 24.02
N GLN A 6 27.10 -1.79 23.06
CA GLN A 6 26.58 -2.00 21.70
C GLN A 6 27.48 -2.95 20.91
N ASP A 7 28.80 -2.84 21.08
CA ASP A 7 29.76 -3.78 20.48
C ASP A 7 29.55 -5.19 20.99
N MET A 8 29.48 -5.37 22.32
CA MET A 8 29.22 -6.69 22.92
C MET A 8 27.87 -7.27 22.48
N PHE A 9 26.83 -6.44 22.39
CA PHE A 9 25.53 -6.86 21.89
C PHE A 9 25.59 -7.36 20.45
N PHE A 10 26.29 -6.63 19.57
CA PHE A 10 26.44 -7.01 18.17
C PHE A 10 27.25 -8.30 18.00
N ILE A 11 28.33 -8.46 18.76
CA ILE A 11 29.16 -9.68 18.74
C ILE A 11 28.32 -10.89 19.14
N ASN A 12 27.58 -10.80 20.25
CA ASN A 12 26.73 -11.89 20.74
C ASN A 12 25.63 -12.26 19.73
N LEU A 13 25.03 -11.27 19.08
CA LEU A 13 23.94 -11.50 18.12
C LEU A 13 24.43 -12.16 16.82
N ASN A 14 25.70 -11.96 16.46
CA ASN A 14 26.27 -12.40 15.19
C ASN A 14 27.41 -13.41 15.35
N GLU A 15 27.57 -14.00 16.54
CA GLU A 15 28.68 -14.89 16.91
C GLU A 15 28.90 -16.00 15.87
N PHE A 16 27.82 -16.66 15.45
CA PHE A 16 27.84 -17.70 14.42
C PHE A 16 28.34 -17.22 13.05
N HIS A 17 28.01 -15.98 12.66
CA HIS A 17 28.44 -15.42 11.37
C HIS A 17 29.89 -14.93 11.42
N LEU A 18 30.31 -14.39 12.57
CA LEU A 18 31.66 -13.95 12.84
C LEU A 18 32.64 -15.13 12.93
N SER A 19 32.26 -16.21 13.62
CA SER A 19 33.09 -17.43 13.75
C SER A 19 33.33 -18.13 12.41
N ASN A 20 32.36 -18.05 11.50
CA ASN A 20 32.42 -18.67 10.17
C ASN A 20 33.04 -17.75 9.11
N GLY A 21 33.62 -16.61 9.50
CA GLY A 21 34.25 -15.66 8.56
C GLY A 21 33.31 -15.09 7.50
N THR A 22 31.99 -15.17 7.71
CA THR A 22 30.99 -14.78 6.72
C THR A 22 30.67 -13.30 6.89
N ILE A 23 31.57 -12.43 6.42
CA ILE A 23 31.32 -10.99 6.37
C ILE A 23 30.54 -10.68 5.09
N ILE A 24 29.22 -10.56 5.20
CA ILE A 24 28.38 -10.15 4.07
C ILE A 24 28.58 -8.64 3.89
N PRO A 25 29.04 -8.16 2.71
CA PRO A 25 29.13 -6.73 2.45
C PRO A 25 27.75 -6.10 2.54
N PHE A 26 27.56 -5.22 3.52
CA PHE A 26 26.34 -4.43 3.67
C PHE A 26 26.26 -3.43 2.52
N LYS A 27 25.59 -3.81 1.43
CA LYS A 27 25.19 -2.86 0.41
C LYS A 27 23.95 -2.15 0.92
N ARG A 28 24.06 -0.86 1.26
CA ARG A 28 22.92 0.02 1.52
C ARG A 28 22.11 0.11 0.23
N SER A 29 21.30 -0.89 -0.06
CA SER A 29 20.38 -0.81 -1.18
C SER A 29 19.46 0.35 -0.82
N VAL A 30 19.52 1.43 -1.59
CA VAL A 30 18.40 2.35 -1.73
C VAL A 30 17.30 1.56 -2.43
N LYS A 31 16.79 0.50 -1.78
CA LYS A 31 15.44 0.08 -2.07
C LYS A 31 14.65 1.24 -1.53
N GLU A 32 14.26 2.14 -2.43
CA GLU A 32 13.11 2.98 -2.18
C GLU A 32 12.09 2.05 -1.53
N VAL A 33 11.78 2.33 -0.27
CA VAL A 33 10.64 1.72 0.37
C VAL A 33 9.47 2.33 -0.39
N ILE A 34 9.16 1.78 -1.58
CA ILE A 34 7.87 1.95 -2.21
C ILE A 34 6.95 1.29 -1.20
N SER A 35 6.49 2.10 -0.24
CA SER A 35 5.72 1.58 0.86
C SER A 35 4.57 0.82 0.23
N LYS A 36 4.43 -0.48 0.55
CA LYS A 36 3.29 -1.26 0.06
C LYS A 36 1.96 -0.55 0.37
N LYS A 37 1.96 0.34 1.37
CA LYS A 37 0.87 1.27 1.74
C LYS A 37 0.37 2.13 0.58
N ASN A 38 1.20 2.52 -0.40
CA ASN A 38 0.76 3.38 -1.50
C ASN A 38 0.32 2.65 -2.76
N LYS A 39 0.48 1.32 -2.87
CA LYS A 39 0.18 0.61 -4.13
C LYS A 39 -1.29 0.74 -4.56
N LEU A 40 -2.21 0.81 -3.61
CA LEU A 40 -3.64 1.03 -3.89
C LEU A 40 -3.93 2.49 -4.29
N ASN A 41 -3.17 3.44 -3.74
CA ASN A 41 -3.30 4.86 -4.05
C ASN A 41 -2.58 5.26 -5.35
N THR A 42 -1.86 4.35 -6.00
CA THR A 42 -1.17 4.57 -7.27
C THR A 42 -1.61 3.57 -8.34
N MET A 43 -2.85 3.08 -8.27
CA MET A 43 -3.37 2.12 -9.24
C MET A 43 -3.46 2.74 -10.64
N THR A 44 -3.14 1.93 -11.66
CA THR A 44 -3.35 2.28 -13.06
C THR A 44 -4.80 2.04 -13.48
N ASP A 45 -5.24 2.62 -14.61
CA ASP A 45 -6.61 2.43 -15.11
C ASP A 45 -6.94 0.98 -15.42
N ALA A 46 -5.95 0.21 -15.89
CA ALA A 46 -6.09 -1.23 -16.12
C ALA A 46 -6.37 -1.98 -14.81
N GLN A 47 -5.60 -1.67 -13.76
CA GLN A 47 -5.79 -2.27 -12.44
C GLN A 47 -7.13 -1.86 -11.82
N MET A 48 -7.52 -0.60 -12.01
CA MET A 48 -8.80 -0.05 -11.56
C MET A 48 -9.98 -0.75 -12.23
N THR A 49 -9.91 -0.90 -13.56
CA THR A 49 -10.91 -1.63 -14.34
C THR A 49 -11.03 -3.08 -13.87
N ALA A 50 -9.90 -3.76 -13.62
CA ALA A 50 -9.89 -5.12 -13.09
C ALA A 50 -10.53 -5.21 -11.70
N LEU A 51 -10.31 -4.22 -10.84
CA LEU A 51 -10.92 -4.16 -9.51
C LEU A 51 -12.43 -3.92 -9.58
N ILE A 52 -12.89 -2.99 -10.43
CA ILE A 52 -14.32 -2.70 -10.63
C ILE A 52 -15.07 -3.92 -11.20
N LYS A 53 -14.41 -4.73 -12.04
CA LYS A 53 -14.97 -5.99 -12.57
C LYS A 53 -14.87 -7.17 -11.59
N SER A 54 -14.19 -7.00 -10.47
CA SER A 54 -14.01 -8.08 -9.49
C SER A 54 -15.30 -8.35 -8.69
N PRO A 55 -15.41 -9.51 -7.99
CA PRO A 55 -16.57 -9.79 -7.16
C PRO A 55 -16.85 -8.67 -6.15
N PHE A 56 -18.13 -8.37 -5.92
CA PHE A 56 -18.56 -7.22 -5.13
C PHE A 56 -17.88 -7.13 -3.74
N LEU A 57 -17.78 -8.26 -3.03
CA LEU A 57 -17.12 -8.30 -1.72
C LEU A 57 -15.62 -7.96 -1.78
N LYS A 58 -14.95 -8.35 -2.86
CA LYS A 58 -13.53 -8.02 -3.07
C LYS A 58 -13.36 -6.54 -3.37
N LEU A 59 -14.26 -5.97 -4.17
CA LEU A 59 -14.31 -4.54 -4.45
C LEU A 59 -14.45 -3.74 -3.16
N THR A 60 -15.49 -3.99 -2.36
CA THR A 60 -15.74 -3.26 -1.09
C THR A 60 -14.56 -3.35 -0.13
N ASN A 61 -14.03 -4.56 0.09
CA ASN A 61 -12.89 -4.78 0.98
C ASN A 61 -11.61 -4.06 0.52
N THR A 62 -11.43 -3.90 -0.78
CA THR A 62 -10.27 -3.18 -1.33
C THR A 62 -10.50 -1.67 -1.28
N LEU A 63 -11.73 -1.22 -1.55
CA LEU A 63 -12.10 0.19 -1.55
C LEU A 63 -11.90 0.84 -0.17
N ASN A 64 -12.25 0.12 0.90
CA ASN A 64 -12.06 0.58 2.28
C ASN A 64 -10.58 0.78 2.67
N LYS A 65 -9.65 0.21 1.90
CA LYS A 65 -8.20 0.35 2.11
C LYS A 65 -7.59 1.49 1.30
N ILE A 66 -8.34 2.06 0.35
CA ILE A 66 -7.92 3.23 -0.42
C ILE A 66 -8.12 4.46 0.48
N THR A 67 -7.09 5.30 0.53
CA THR A 67 -7.09 6.54 1.32
C THR A 67 -6.99 7.78 0.44
N SER A 68 -6.64 7.64 -0.83
CA SER A 68 -6.55 8.75 -1.77
C SER A 68 -7.90 9.09 -2.38
N ILE A 69 -8.41 10.30 -2.11
CA ILE A 69 -9.63 10.86 -2.71
C ILE A 69 -9.52 10.88 -4.24
N ALA A 70 -8.38 11.33 -4.76
CA ALA A 70 -8.12 11.39 -6.20
C ALA A 70 -8.28 10.02 -6.88
N GLN A 71 -7.85 8.94 -6.24
CA GLN A 71 -8.01 7.60 -6.78
C GLN A 71 -9.45 7.13 -6.75
N VAL A 72 -10.17 7.34 -5.65
CA VAL A 72 -11.60 6.95 -5.58
C VAL A 72 -12.42 7.74 -6.61
N TYR A 73 -12.11 9.02 -6.83
CA TYR A 73 -12.75 9.83 -7.86
C TYR A 73 -12.53 9.26 -9.27
N ARG A 74 -11.30 8.83 -9.59
CA ARG A 74 -11.02 8.11 -10.85
C ARG A 74 -11.81 6.81 -10.96
N MET A 75 -11.98 6.09 -9.85
CA MET A 75 -12.80 4.86 -9.82
C MET A 75 -14.27 5.13 -10.16
N VAL A 76 -14.84 6.24 -9.68
CA VAL A 76 -16.21 6.65 -10.01
C VAL A 76 -16.35 6.85 -11.51
N LYS A 77 -15.52 7.72 -12.10
CA LYS A 77 -15.54 7.98 -13.54
C LYS A 77 -15.38 6.71 -14.36
N ARG A 78 -14.44 5.84 -13.96
CA ARG A 78 -14.20 4.59 -14.67
C ARG A 78 -15.36 3.61 -14.55
N ALA A 79 -16.07 3.60 -13.43
CA ALA A 79 -17.26 2.76 -13.25
C ALA A 79 -18.44 3.28 -14.09
N GLU A 80 -18.58 4.60 -14.25
CA GLU A 80 -19.56 5.24 -15.14
C GLU A 80 -19.28 4.91 -16.60
N GLU A 81 -18.03 5.06 -17.07
CA GLU A 81 -17.60 4.70 -18.42
C GLU A 81 -17.81 3.22 -18.75
N LEU A 82 -17.77 2.36 -17.74
CA LEU A 82 -18.01 0.92 -17.87
C LEU A 82 -19.48 0.53 -17.68
N GLU A 83 -20.38 1.51 -17.56
CA GLU A 83 -21.83 1.35 -17.35
C GLU A 83 -22.14 0.35 -16.23
N LYS A 84 -21.40 0.47 -15.12
CA LYS A 84 -21.61 -0.43 -13.97
C LYS A 84 -22.93 -0.14 -13.29
N SER A 85 -23.45 -1.17 -12.61
CA SER A 85 -24.72 -1.05 -11.90
C SER A 85 -24.67 0.05 -10.84
N GLU A 86 -25.81 0.69 -10.59
CA GLU A 86 -25.96 1.72 -9.57
C GLU A 86 -25.45 1.27 -8.19
N LYS A 87 -25.58 -0.02 -7.88
CA LYS A 87 -25.06 -0.61 -6.64
C LYS A 87 -23.54 -0.43 -6.52
N ILE A 88 -22.79 -0.63 -7.61
CA ILE A 88 -21.34 -0.46 -7.63
C ILE A 88 -21.01 1.03 -7.52
N LEU A 89 -21.67 1.88 -8.30
CA LEU A 89 -21.47 3.32 -8.28
C LEU A 89 -21.70 3.90 -6.88
N ARG A 90 -22.83 3.53 -6.24
CA ARG A 90 -23.20 3.98 -4.89
C ARG A 90 -22.15 3.64 -3.84
N VAL A 91 -21.55 2.45 -3.92
CA VAL A 91 -20.50 2.06 -2.97
C VAL A 91 -19.22 2.88 -3.18
N ILE A 92 -18.83 3.10 -4.44
CA ILE A 92 -17.62 3.87 -4.75
C ILE A 92 -17.80 5.33 -4.33
N THR A 93 -18.97 5.93 -4.60
CA THR A 93 -19.28 7.30 -4.21
C THR A 93 -19.43 7.45 -2.70
N ALA A 94 -20.03 6.48 -1.99
CA ALA A 94 -20.10 6.50 -0.53
C ALA A 94 -18.70 6.58 0.10
N ARG A 95 -17.75 5.78 -0.40
CA ARG A 95 -16.36 5.84 0.07
C ARG A 95 -15.67 7.16 -0.26
N LEU A 96 -16.00 7.75 -1.41
CA LEU A 96 -15.48 9.08 -1.76
C LEU A 96 -15.95 10.13 -0.76
N SER A 97 -17.25 10.12 -0.41
CA SER A 97 -17.82 11.03 0.57
C SER A 97 -17.20 10.85 1.95
N GLU A 98 -17.00 9.61 2.41
CA GLU A 98 -16.31 9.32 3.67
C GLU A 98 -14.90 9.92 3.72
N LEU A 99 -14.14 9.76 2.64
CA LEU A 99 -12.77 10.31 2.57
C LEU A 99 -12.77 11.84 2.53
N GLN A 100 -13.72 12.46 1.85
CA GLN A 100 -13.86 13.91 1.81
C GLN A 100 -14.21 14.44 3.20
N GLU A 101 -15.18 13.83 3.90
CA GLU A 101 -15.55 14.23 5.26
C GLU A 101 -14.36 14.17 6.23
N GLN A 102 -13.51 13.14 6.10
CA GLN A 102 -12.27 13.01 6.87
C GLN A 102 -11.20 14.07 6.56
N GLU A 103 -11.23 14.69 5.38
CA GLU A 103 -10.25 15.73 4.99
C GLU A 103 -10.62 17.11 5.56
N TYR A 104 -11.92 17.35 5.82
CA TYR A 104 -12.43 18.62 6.34
C TYR A 104 -12.64 18.64 7.87
N LEU A 105 -12.34 17.54 8.56
CA LEU A 105 -12.35 17.41 10.02
C LEU A 105 -10.93 17.42 10.60
#